data_AF-A0AAP8ZWP4-F1
#
_entry.id   AF-A0AAP8ZWP4-F1
#
_cell.length_a   1.000
_cell.length_b   1.000
_cell.length_c   1.000
_cell.angle_alpha   90.00
_cell.angle_beta   90.00
_cell.angle_gamma   90.00
#
_symmetry.space_group_name_H-M   'P 1'
#
loop_
_entity.id
_entity.type
_entity.pdbx_description
1 polymer ?
#
loop_
_entity_poly.entity_id
_entity_poly.type
_entity_poly.pdbx_seq_one_letter_code
_entity_poly.pdbx_strand_id
1 'polypeptide(L)'
;MVKLVDYTEYLSRGAILKCKGKYPYEDTVYFMVAEQIGVQAYQLWTISGYYAGMILHKLPSDANYETYAVSTKWLVGKWHEWGYIDCPLEDVWVVENEELFSNLNIKMLNSSY
;
A
#
# COMPACT_ATOMS: atom_id res chain seq x y z
N MET A 1 -10.70 3.13 6.13
CA MET A 1 -9.63 3.70 5.28
C MET A 1 -9.29 5.06 5.86
N VAL A 2 -8.00 5.36 5.98
CA VAL A 2 -7.52 6.66 6.44
C VAL A 2 -6.61 7.25 5.35
N LYS A 3 -6.64 8.58 5.16
CA LYS A 3 -5.73 9.23 4.21
C LYS A 3 -4.28 9.00 4.66
N LEU A 4 -3.37 8.75 3.72
CA LEU A 4 -1.96 8.53 4.06
C LEU A 4 -1.35 9.73 4.78
N VAL A 5 -1.75 10.95 4.42
CA VAL A 5 -1.30 12.20 5.08
C VAL A 5 -1.74 12.33 6.52
N ASP A 6 -2.85 11.68 6.89
CA ASP A 6 -3.43 11.71 8.23
C ASP A 6 -3.09 10.42 9.03
N TYR A 7 -2.37 9.48 8.42
CA TYR A 7 -2.02 8.20 9.03
C TYR A 7 -0.79 8.36 9.95
N THR A 8 -1.01 8.23 11.26
CA THR A 8 0.03 8.49 12.27
C THR A 8 0.89 7.28 12.60
N GLU A 9 0.42 6.08 12.28
CA GLU A 9 1.13 4.82 12.52
C GLU A 9 2.15 4.53 11.42
N TYR A 10 2.98 3.51 11.61
CA TYR A 10 3.89 2.99 10.57
C TYR A 10 3.17 2.02 9.62
N LEU A 11 3.69 1.85 8.40
CA LEU A 11 3.15 0.92 7.42
C LEU A 11 3.84 -0.44 7.56
N SER A 12 3.18 -1.38 8.24
CA SER A 12 3.69 -2.74 8.38
C SER A 12 3.70 -3.51 7.06
N ARG A 13 4.38 -4.66 7.04
CA ARG A 13 4.21 -5.66 5.97
C ARG A 13 2.72 -5.93 5.73
N GLY A 14 2.35 -6.01 4.45
CA GLY A 14 0.97 -6.24 4.02
C GLY A 14 0.08 -4.99 4.09
N ALA A 15 0.57 -3.83 4.56
CA ALA A 15 -0.20 -2.59 4.50
C ALA A 15 -0.53 -2.27 3.03
N ILE A 16 -1.77 -1.90 2.76
CA ILE A 16 -2.27 -1.64 1.41
C ILE A 16 -2.55 -0.15 1.24
N LEU A 17 -2.04 0.41 0.16
CA LEU A 17 -2.30 1.77 -0.29
C LEU A 17 -3.24 1.72 -1.48
N LYS A 18 -4.38 2.38 -1.37
CA LYS A 18 -5.29 2.64 -2.47
C LYS A 18 -4.97 3.99 -3.08
N CYS A 19 -4.70 4.01 -4.37
CA CYS A 19 -4.38 5.21 -5.13
C CYS A 19 -5.39 5.40 -6.27
N LYS A 20 -5.64 6.66 -6.63
CA LYS A 20 -6.26 6.97 -7.91
C LYS A 20 -5.29 6.57 -9.01
N GLY A 21 -5.74 5.73 -9.92
CA GLY A 21 -4.91 5.30 -11.04
C GLY A 21 -5.00 6.25 -12.23
N LYS A 22 -4.04 6.12 -13.13
CA LYS A 22 -3.97 6.85 -14.40
C LYS A 22 -3.46 5.90 -15.48
N TYR A 23 -4.00 6.03 -16.69
CA TYR A 23 -3.57 5.23 -17.85
C TYR A 23 -2.02 5.13 -17.90
N PRO A 24 -1.44 3.92 -18.01
CA PRO A 24 -2.08 2.64 -18.39
C PRO A 24 -2.74 1.84 -17.25
N TYR A 25 -2.75 2.34 -16.02
CA TYR A 25 -3.49 1.71 -14.91
C TYR A 25 -5.00 1.99 -15.02
N GLU A 26 -5.78 1.19 -14.31
CA GLU A 26 -7.22 1.37 -14.08
C GLU A 26 -7.49 2.64 -13.24
N ASP A 27 -8.75 3.05 -13.09
CA ASP A 27 -9.13 4.24 -12.30
C ASP A 27 -8.70 4.15 -10.82
N THR A 28 -8.49 2.94 -10.32
CA THR A 28 -8.00 2.68 -8.96
C THR A 28 -6.96 1.57 -9.01
N VAL A 29 -5.83 1.81 -8.36
CA VAL A 29 -4.73 0.84 -8.23
C VAL A 29 -4.38 0.68 -6.75
N TYR A 30 -4.01 -0.53 -6.36
CA TYR A 30 -3.61 -0.89 -5.01
C TYR A 30 -2.14 -1.30 -4.99
N PHE A 31 -1.42 -0.75 -4.02
CA PHE A 31 -0.03 -1.11 -3.74
C PHE A 31 0.09 -1.73 -2.35
N MET A 32 0.95 -2.72 -2.18
CA MET A 32 1.22 -3.38 -0.90
C MET A 32 2.65 -3.16 -0.45
N VAL A 33 2.84 -2.86 0.83
CA VAL A 33 4.17 -2.89 1.46
C VAL A 33 4.60 -4.34 1.63
N ALA A 34 5.70 -4.72 0.98
CA ALA A 34 6.31 -6.04 1.08
C ALA A 34 7.77 -5.93 1.50
N GLU A 35 8.29 -6.96 2.16
CA GLU A 35 9.73 -7.08 2.40
C GLU A 35 10.49 -7.39 1.11
N GLN A 36 11.74 -6.92 1.06
CA GLN A 36 12.71 -7.39 0.09
C GLN A 36 13.34 -8.68 0.62
N ILE A 37 13.36 -9.73 -0.21
CA ILE A 37 13.95 -11.01 0.19
C ILE A 37 15.47 -10.83 0.37
N GLY A 38 15.98 -11.19 1.55
CA GLY A 38 17.41 -11.19 1.86
C GLY A 38 17.99 -9.83 2.27
N VAL A 39 17.17 -8.78 2.41
CA VAL A 39 17.61 -7.45 2.84
C VAL A 39 16.60 -6.87 3.83
N GLN A 40 17.07 -6.16 4.86
CA GLN A 40 16.20 -5.42 5.78
C GLN A 40 15.71 -4.11 5.12
N ALA A 41 14.86 -4.25 4.11
CA ALA A 41 14.28 -3.15 3.36
C ALA A 41 12.89 -3.55 2.82
N TYR A 42 12.12 -2.56 2.40
CA TYR A 42 10.75 -2.75 1.91
C TYR A 42 10.60 -2.31 0.46
N GLN A 43 9.47 -2.66 -0.13
CA GLN A 43 9.12 -2.37 -1.49
C GLN A 43 7.60 -2.20 -1.61
N LEU A 44 7.18 -1.40 -2.59
CA LEU A 44 5.78 -1.27 -2.97
C LEU A 44 5.50 -2.21 -4.13
N TRP A 45 4.59 -3.16 -3.92
CA TRP A 45 4.12 -4.08 -4.95
C TRP A 45 2.81 -3.61 -5.51
N THR A 46 2.67 -3.60 -6.83
CA THR A 46 1.36 -3.46 -7.47
C THR A 46 0.60 -4.77 -7.28
N ILE A 47 -0.56 -4.72 -6.62
CA ILE A 47 -1.35 -5.92 -6.30
C ILE A 47 -2.70 -5.99 -7.01
N SER A 48 -2.99 -5.04 -7.90
CA SER A 48 -4.24 -4.99 -8.65
C SER A 48 -4.01 -4.58 -10.10
N GLY A 49 -4.97 -4.95 -10.96
CA GLY A 49 -5.02 -4.45 -12.33
C GLY A 49 -3.98 -5.07 -13.26
N TYR A 50 -3.76 -4.42 -14.40
CA TYR A 50 -2.91 -4.92 -15.48
C TYR A 50 -1.45 -5.15 -15.07
N TYR A 51 -0.92 -4.33 -14.16
CA TYR A 51 0.46 -4.45 -13.65
C TYR A 51 0.56 -5.24 -12.33
N ALA A 52 -0.47 -5.98 -11.94
CA ALA A 52 -0.42 -6.80 -10.72
C ALA A 52 0.76 -7.78 -10.74
N GLY A 53 1.46 -7.89 -9.61
CA GLY A 53 2.66 -8.71 -9.43
C GLY A 53 3.97 -7.98 -9.76
N MET A 54 3.91 -6.75 -10.28
CA MET A 54 5.11 -5.94 -10.52
C MET A 54 5.52 -5.15 -9.27
N ILE A 55 6.81 -4.88 -9.15
CA ILE A 55 7.35 -3.97 -8.13
C ILE A 55 7.24 -2.54 -8.67
N LEU A 56 6.55 -1.66 -7.93
CA LEU A 56 6.53 -0.22 -8.22
C LEU A 56 7.88 0.40 -7.82
N HIS A 57 8.27 0.25 -6.56
CA HIS A 57 9.55 0.76 -6.04
C HIS A 57 10.18 -0.20 -5.04
N LYS A 58 11.49 -0.37 -5.12
CA LYS A 58 12.33 -0.89 -4.02
C LYS A 58 12.76 0.29 -3.18
N LEU A 59 12.22 0.40 -1.97
CA LEU A 59 12.49 1.55 -1.12
C LEU A 59 13.92 1.48 -0.55
N PRO A 60 14.60 2.62 -0.40
CA PRO A 60 15.89 2.70 0.26
C PRO A 60 15.77 2.45 1.78
N SER A 61 16.88 2.15 2.44
CA SER A 61 16.89 1.77 3.86
C SER A 61 16.51 2.90 4.81
N ASP A 62 16.62 4.17 4.41
CA ASP A 62 16.14 5.32 5.19
C ASP A 62 14.61 5.44 5.20
N ALA A 63 13.90 4.69 4.36
CA ALA A 63 12.45 4.53 4.44
C ALA A 63 12.00 3.62 5.59
N ASN A 64 12.92 2.86 6.18
CA ASN A 64 12.61 1.94 7.27
C ASN A 64 12.16 2.72 8.51
N TYR A 65 11.17 2.17 9.20
CA TYR A 65 10.85 2.56 10.57
C TYR A 65 11.66 1.70 11.56
N GLU A 66 11.70 2.08 12.84
CA GLU A 66 12.44 1.35 13.87
C GLU A 66 11.92 -0.09 14.04
N THR A 67 10.61 -0.30 13.85
CA THR A 67 9.99 -1.62 13.77
C THR A 67 10.07 -2.16 12.34
N TYR A 68 9.80 -3.45 12.14
CA TYR A 68 9.77 -4.09 10.80
C TYR A 68 8.63 -3.53 9.91
N ALA A 69 8.78 -2.28 9.46
CA ALA A 69 7.80 -1.47 8.77
C ALA A 69 8.45 -0.33 7.96
N VAL A 70 7.64 0.33 7.14
CA VAL A 70 7.98 1.59 6.45
C VAL A 70 7.51 2.79 7.28
N SER A 71 8.36 3.81 7.35
CA SER A 71 8.04 5.08 8.00
C SER A 71 7.01 5.85 7.18
N THR A 72 5.81 6.06 7.73
CA THR A 72 4.75 6.84 7.07
C THR A 72 5.20 8.27 6.83
N LYS A 73 5.85 8.90 7.82
CA LYS A 73 6.41 10.25 7.67
C LYS A 73 7.40 10.33 6.51
N TRP A 74 8.27 9.32 6.36
CA TRP A 74 9.22 9.27 5.24
C TRP A 74 8.47 9.16 3.91
N LEU A 75 7.51 8.24 3.81
CA LEU A 75 6.77 8.00 2.57
C LEU A 75 5.94 9.21 2.16
N VAL A 76 5.28 9.88 3.11
CA VAL A 76 4.54 11.14 2.90
C VAL A 76 5.48 12.22 2.37
N GLY A 77 6.64 12.43 3.02
CA GLY A 77 7.61 13.45 2.63
C GLY A 77 8.27 13.19 1.27
N LYS A 78 8.23 11.95 0.77
CA LYS A 78 8.89 11.50 -0.45
C LYS A 78 7.93 10.89 -1.48
N TRP A 79 6.63 11.10 -1.33
CA TRP A 79 5.61 10.44 -2.14
C TRP A 79 5.79 10.64 -3.65
N HIS A 80 6.15 11.85 -4.07
CA HIS A 80 6.36 12.18 -5.49
C HIS A 80 7.56 11.46 -6.13
N GLU A 81 8.49 10.95 -5.31
CA GLU A 81 9.69 10.25 -5.77
C GLU A 81 9.57 8.72 -5.58
N TRP A 82 8.93 8.29 -4.50
CA TRP A 82 8.93 6.88 -4.06
C TRP A 82 7.53 6.25 -3.92
N GLY A 83 6.48 7.05 -4.08
CA GLY A 83 5.10 6.61 -4.20
C GLY A 83 4.68 6.46 -5.67
N TYR A 84 3.37 6.45 -5.92
CA TYR A 84 2.87 6.43 -7.29
C TYR A 84 2.73 7.86 -7.83
N ILE A 85 3.67 8.26 -8.69
CA ILE A 85 3.84 9.65 -9.17
C ILE A 85 2.57 10.28 -9.78
N ASP A 86 1.71 9.46 -10.41
CA ASP A 86 0.49 9.95 -11.05
C ASP A 86 -0.71 10.06 -10.09
N CYS A 87 -0.57 9.60 -8.84
CA CYS A 87 -1.55 9.81 -7.77
C CYS A 87 -1.08 10.93 -6.84
N PRO A 88 -1.83 12.05 -6.74
CA PRO A 88 -1.58 13.05 -5.71
C PRO A 88 -1.59 12.41 -4.32
N LEU A 89 -0.70 12.88 -3.44
CA LEU A 89 -0.56 12.37 -2.07
C LEU A 89 -1.89 12.48 -1.30
N GLU A 90 -2.64 13.55 -1.55
CA GLU A 90 -3.94 13.81 -0.96
C GLU A 90 -4.99 12.78 -1.37
N ASP A 91 -4.77 12.02 -2.45
CA ASP A 91 -5.67 10.99 -2.97
C ASP A 91 -5.22 9.55 -2.61
N VAL A 92 -4.22 9.42 -1.72
CA VAL A 92 -3.72 8.14 -1.24
C VAL A 92 -4.40 7.76 0.08
N TRP A 93 -4.82 6.50 0.16
CA TRP A 93 -5.49 5.95 1.34
C TRP A 93 -4.77 4.71 1.84
N VAL A 94 -4.59 4.60 3.15
CA VAL A 94 -4.24 3.35 3.80
C VAL A 94 -5.53 2.55 3.99
N VAL A 95 -5.55 1.33 3.45
CA VAL A 95 -6.68 0.41 3.56
C VAL A 95 -6.52 -0.40 4.85
N GLU A 96 -7.53 -0.32 5.70
CA GLU A 96 -7.54 -1.05 6.97
C GLU A 96 -7.96 -2.50 6.73
N ASN A 97 -7.39 -3.43 7.51
CA ASN A 97 -7.67 -4.87 7.36
C ASN A 97 -9.18 -5.17 7.41
N GLU A 98 -9.91 -4.54 8.31
CA GLU A 98 -11.35 -4.75 8.48
C GLU A 98 -12.15 -4.48 7.20
N GLU A 99 -11.72 -3.51 6.39
CA GLU A 99 -12.38 -3.18 5.13
C GLU A 99 -12.01 -4.17 4.01
N LEU A 100 -10.76 -4.64 3.96
CA LEU A 100 -10.31 -5.65 3.00
C LEU A 100 -11.11 -6.95 3.14
N PHE A 101 -11.44 -7.33 4.37
CA PHE A 101 -12.16 -8.58 4.68
C PHE A 101 -13.65 -8.39 4.96
N SER A 102 -14.17 -7.16 4.90
CA SER A 102 -15.58 -6.84 5.15
C SER A 102 -16.55 -7.69 4.31
N ASN A 103 -16.19 -7.97 3.06
CA ASN A 103 -16.97 -8.81 2.14
C ASN A 103 -16.71 -10.33 2.28
N LEU A 104 -15.63 -10.73 2.96
CA LEU A 104 -15.30 -12.14 3.21
C LEU A 104 -16.11 -12.71 4.40
N ASN A 105 -16.44 -11.87 5.38
CA ASN A 105 -17.34 -12.25 6.48
C ASN A 105 -18.76 -12.60 6.01
N ILE A 106 -19.25 -11.95 4.94
CA ILE A 106 -20.58 -12.22 4.38
C ILE A 106 -20.61 -13.57 3.64
N LYS A 107 -19.50 -13.96 2.98
CA LYS A 107 -19.42 -15.25 2.27
C LYS A 107 -19.23 -16.44 3.21
N MET A 108 -18.48 -16.28 4.30
CA MET A 108 -18.28 -17.33 5.31
C MET A 108 -19.58 -17.67 6.07
N LEU A 109 -20.44 -16.67 6.33
CA LEU A 109 -21.75 -16.90 6.96
C LEU A 109 -22.77 -17.52 5.98
N ASN A 110 -22.67 -17.22 4.68
CA ASN A 110 -23.59 -17.74 3.66
C ASN A 110 -23.14 -19.06 2.99
N SER A 111 -21.95 -19.56 3.33
CA SER A 111 -21.41 -20.85 2.82
C SER A 111 -21.71 -22.03 3.74
N SER A 112 -22.52 -21.84 4.79
CA SER A 112 -23.01 -22.93 5.64
C SER A 112 -24.27 -23.53 5.02
N TYR A 113 -24.11 -24.34 3.96
CA TYR A 113 -25.13 -25.24 3.42
C TYR A 113 -24.54 -26.62 3.17
#